data_AF-A0A921N0M8-F1
#
_entry.id   AF-A0A921N0M8-F1
#
_cell.length_a   1.000
_cell.length_b   1.000
_cell.length_c   1.000
_cell.angle_alpha   90.00
_cell.angle_beta   90.00
_cell.angle_gamma   90.00
#
_symmetry.space_group_name_H-M   'P 1'
#
loop_
_entity.id
_entity.type
_entity.pdbx_description
1 polymer ?
#
loop_
_entity_poly.entity_id
_entity_poly.type
_entity_poly.pdbx_seq_one_letter_code
_entity_poly.pdbx_strand_id
1 'polypeptide(L)'
;MSNEIHNNIEETKILLNSINSADAIQFSEWTKEKVNLRYNGTLPKFPIYNNFICWCNLGINIGSEQNKLRPVLILKTSKNSPIRTILPLTTKRLQDNFWFHIDLENVDATVLVEQLKVVSKLGICFL
;
A
#
# COMPACT_ATOMS: atom_id res chain seq x y z
N MET A 1 11.01 -20.38 -20.88
CA MET A 1 10.03 -19.49 -20.21
C MET A 1 8.67 -20.15 -20.35
N SER A 2 7.81 -20.19 -19.33
CA SER A 2 6.44 -20.71 -19.53
C SER A 2 5.74 -19.85 -20.59
N ASN A 3 5.23 -20.48 -21.67
CA ASN A 3 4.59 -19.77 -22.78
C ASN A 3 3.46 -18.86 -22.28
N GLU A 4 2.75 -19.28 -21.23
CA GLU A 4 1.67 -18.53 -20.60
C GLU A 4 2.17 -17.23 -19.92
N ILE A 5 3.30 -17.29 -19.20
CA ILE A 5 3.88 -16.10 -18.55
C ILE A 5 4.31 -15.09 -19.61
N HIS A 6 4.91 -15.56 -20.71
CA HIS A 6 5.33 -14.68 -21.80
C HIS A 6 4.15 -13.97 -22.45
N ASN A 7 3.10 -14.71 -22.80
CA ASN A 7 1.90 -14.15 -23.43
C ASN A 7 1.23 -13.11 -22.54
N ASN A 8 1.03 -13.42 -21.25
CA ASN A 8 0.43 -12.50 -20.29
C ASN A 8 1.22 -11.18 -20.17
N ILE A 9 2.56 -11.25 -20.19
CA ILE A 9 3.42 -10.06 -20.10
C ILE A 9 3.34 -9.24 -21.39
N GLU A 10 3.38 -9.86 -22.57
CA GLU A 10 3.28 -9.13 -23.84
C GLU A 10 1.90 -8.49 -24.04
N GLU A 11 0.81 -9.18 -23.70
CA GLU A 11 -0.54 -8.59 -23.72
C GLU A 11 -0.65 -7.39 -22.79
N THR A 12 -0.12 -7.51 -21.57
CA THR A 12 -0.09 -6.41 -20.58
C THR A 12 0.70 -5.22 -21.12
N LYS A 13 1.85 -5.46 -21.74
CA LYS A 13 2.69 -4.42 -22.34
C LYS A 13 1.99 -3.69 -23.48
N ILE A 14 1.28 -4.42 -24.36
CA ILE A 14 0.48 -3.81 -25.44
C ILE A 14 -0.59 -2.89 -24.84
N LEU A 15 -1.28 -3.31 -23.78
CA LEU A 15 -2.30 -2.51 -23.09
C LEU A 15 -1.71 -1.25 -22.44
N LEU A 16 -0.58 -1.36 -21.74
CA LEU A 16 0.06 -0.21 -21.09
C LEU A 16 0.58 0.80 -22.13
N ASN A 17 1.13 0.31 -23.24
CA ASN A 17 1.62 1.14 -24.33
C ASN A 17 0.49 1.85 -25.09
N SER A 18 -0.73 1.30 -25.15
CA SER A 18 -1.86 1.96 -25.81
C SER A 18 -2.37 3.17 -25.02
N ILE A 19 -2.24 3.13 -23.69
CA ILE A 19 -2.59 4.25 -22.80
C ILE A 19 -1.48 5.32 -22.83
N ASN A 20 -0.21 4.90 -22.83
CA ASN A 20 0.99 5.75 -22.91
C ASN A 20 0.99 6.97 -21.96
N SER A 21 0.71 6.73 -20.67
CA SER A 21 0.66 7.78 -19.65
C SER A 21 1.73 7.56 -18.56
N ALA A 22 2.06 8.63 -17.85
CA ALA A 22 2.94 8.53 -16.67
C ALA A 22 2.38 7.58 -15.60
N ASP A 23 1.05 7.50 -15.48
CA ASP A 23 0.36 6.57 -14.59
C ASP A 23 0.58 5.11 -15.03
N ALA A 24 0.48 4.81 -16.33
CA ALA A 24 0.75 3.48 -16.87
C ALA A 24 2.20 3.04 -16.62
N ILE A 25 3.17 3.97 -16.73
CA ILE A 25 4.58 3.72 -16.40
C ILE A 25 4.70 3.35 -14.91
N GLN A 26 4.16 4.17 -14.00
CA GLN A 26 4.22 3.92 -12.56
C GLN A 26 3.54 2.60 -12.17
N PHE A 27 2.41 2.27 -12.81
CA PHE A 27 1.72 1.00 -12.60
C PHE A 27 2.58 -0.20 -13.03
N SER A 28 3.31 -0.07 -14.14
CA SER A 28 4.26 -1.09 -14.61
C SER A 28 5.44 -1.28 -13.65
N GLU A 29 5.98 -0.18 -13.12
CA GLU A 29 7.06 -0.19 -12.11
C GLU A 29 6.59 -0.88 -10.83
N TRP A 30 5.40 -0.52 -10.34
CA TRP A 30 4.81 -1.16 -9.18
C TRP A 30 4.54 -2.65 -9.40
N THR A 31 4.13 -3.03 -10.61
CA THR A 31 3.92 -4.45 -10.95
C THR A 31 5.24 -5.23 -10.82
N LYS A 32 6.34 -4.68 -11.33
CA LYS A 32 7.68 -5.25 -11.17
C LYS A 32 8.10 -5.33 -9.70
N GLU A 33 7.89 -4.26 -8.93
CA GLU A 33 8.22 -4.23 -7.51
C GLU A 33 7.39 -5.25 -6.70
N LYS A 34 6.09 -5.38 -7.00
CA LYS A 34 5.17 -6.33 -6.36
C LYS A 34 5.62 -7.78 -6.56
N VAL A 35 6.11 -8.13 -7.76
CA VAL A 35 6.71 -9.44 -8.03
C VAL A 35 7.95 -9.66 -7.15
N ASN A 36 8.83 -8.66 -7.08
CA ASN A 36 10.01 -8.72 -6.24
C ASN A 36 9.66 -8.88 -4.74
N LEU A 37 8.70 -8.11 -4.23
CA LEU A 37 8.23 -8.20 -2.85
C LEU A 37 7.59 -9.57 -2.55
N ARG A 38 6.87 -10.16 -3.51
CA ARG A 38 6.22 -11.46 -3.34
C ARG A 38 7.22 -12.61 -3.18
N TYR A 39 8.27 -12.63 -4.00
CA TYR A 39 9.19 -13.77 -4.08
C TYR A 39 10.52 -13.55 -3.36
N ASN A 40 10.98 -12.30 -3.24
CA ASN A 40 12.26 -11.93 -2.63
C ASN A 40 12.08 -11.02 -1.39
N GLY A 41 10.84 -10.69 -1.01
CA GLY A 41 10.57 -9.80 0.12
C GLY A 41 10.96 -10.43 1.45
N THR A 42 11.54 -9.62 2.33
CA THR A 42 11.84 -10.00 3.71
C THR A 42 10.90 -9.33 4.70
N LEU A 43 10.67 -9.98 5.84
CA LEU A 43 9.96 -9.35 6.95
C LEU A 43 10.80 -8.21 7.54
N PRO A 44 10.17 -7.11 7.98
CA PRO A 44 10.85 -6.04 8.69
C PRO A 44 11.50 -6.60 9.96
N LYS A 45 12.72 -6.16 10.25
CA LYS A 45 13.50 -6.60 11.43
C LYS A 45 13.07 -5.93 12.73
N PHE A 46 12.27 -4.88 12.65
CA PHE A 46 11.78 -4.13 13.81
C PHE A 46 10.40 -4.63 14.25
N PRO A 47 10.09 -4.58 15.55
CA PRO A 47 8.80 -4.99 16.05
C PRO A 47 7.71 -3.99 15.64
N ILE A 48 6.55 -4.52 15.24
CA ILE A 48 5.36 -3.74 14.87
C ILE A 48 4.24 -4.10 15.83
N TYR A 49 3.66 -3.09 16.47
CA TYR A 49 2.64 -3.24 17.50
C TYR A 49 1.28 -2.69 17.03
N ASN A 50 0.22 -3.10 17.71
CA ASN A 50 -1.09 -2.46 17.55
C ASN A 50 -1.02 -1.01 18.03
N ASN A 51 -1.84 -0.15 17.43
CA ASN A 51 -1.93 1.29 17.69
C ASN A 51 -0.64 2.05 17.36
N PHE A 52 0.27 1.45 16.59
CA PHE A 52 1.49 2.08 16.13
C PHE A 52 1.29 2.71 14.75
N ILE A 53 1.87 3.88 14.51
CA ILE A 53 1.90 4.50 13.19
C ILE A 53 3.22 4.16 12.52
N CYS A 54 3.18 3.63 11.30
CA CYS A 54 4.37 3.38 10.49
C CYS A 54 4.14 3.81 9.04
N TRP A 55 5.23 4.14 8.34
CA TRP A 55 5.16 4.40 6.91
C TRP A 55 5.00 3.09 6.15
N CYS A 56 4.08 3.04 5.19
CA CYS A 56 3.84 1.86 4.38
C CYS A 56 3.73 2.16 2.89
N ASN A 57 4.45 1.39 2.07
CA ASN A 57 4.31 1.39 0.63
C ASN A 57 3.07 0.59 0.22
N LEU A 58 1.99 1.30 -0.07
CA LEU A 58 0.72 0.71 -0.49
C LEU A 58 0.56 0.67 -2.02
N GLY A 59 1.63 1.02 -2.73
CA GLY A 59 1.73 0.84 -4.17
C GLY A 59 0.76 1.66 -4.99
N ILE A 60 0.62 1.28 -6.25
CA ILE A 60 -0.39 1.85 -7.15
C ILE A 60 -1.59 0.89 -7.18
N ASN A 61 -2.72 1.32 -6.58
CA ASN A 61 -3.99 0.58 -6.60
C ASN A 61 -5.00 1.25 -7.54
N ILE A 62 -6.18 0.63 -7.65
CA ILE A 62 -7.19 0.95 -8.66
C ILE A 62 -8.15 2.02 -8.13
N GLY A 63 -8.48 2.99 -8.99
CA GLY A 63 -9.49 4.01 -8.69
C GLY A 63 -9.11 4.88 -7.49
N SER A 64 -10.08 5.13 -6.61
CA SER A 64 -9.93 5.99 -5.43
C SER A 64 -9.37 5.28 -4.19
N GLU A 65 -8.84 4.07 -4.37
CA GLU A 65 -8.12 3.40 -3.29
C GLU A 65 -6.89 4.20 -2.87
N GLN A 66 -6.62 4.23 -1.57
CA GLN A 66 -5.44 4.95 -1.10
C GLN A 66 -4.14 4.25 -1.52
N ASN A 67 -3.25 5.02 -2.15
CA ASN A 67 -2.05 4.58 -2.86
C ASN A 67 -0.75 5.17 -2.28
N LYS A 68 0.40 4.79 -2.87
CA LYS A 68 1.74 5.29 -2.62
C LYS A 68 2.27 4.99 -1.21
N LEU A 69 3.43 5.55 -0.89
CA LEU A 69 4.04 5.53 0.43
C LEU A 69 3.29 6.51 1.35
N ARG A 70 2.70 6.00 2.44
CA ARG A 70 1.91 6.80 3.38
C ARG A 70 2.09 6.36 4.83
N PRO A 71 1.89 7.24 5.81
CA PRO A 71 1.65 6.79 7.18
C PRO A 71 0.37 5.94 7.25
N VAL A 72 0.43 4.89 8.06
CA VAL A 72 -0.74 4.05 8.38
C VAL A 72 -0.73 3.72 9.87
N LEU A 73 -1.91 3.61 10.45
CA LEU A 73 -2.13 3.11 11.80
C LEU A 73 -2.30 1.59 11.74
N ILE A 74 -1.54 0.86 12.53
CA ILE A 74 -1.68 -0.58 12.70
C ILE A 74 -2.83 -0.86 13.66
N LEU A 75 -4.00 -1.18 13.11
CA LEU A 75 -5.17 -1.54 13.92
C LEU A 75 -4.98 -2.89 14.60
N LYS A 76 -4.50 -3.89 13.84
CA LYS A 76 -4.31 -5.25 14.34
C LYS A 76 -3.16 -5.97 13.68
N THR A 77 -2.27 -6.52 14.50
CA THR A 77 -1.22 -7.44 14.11
C THR A 77 -0.99 -8.48 15.19
N SER A 78 -0.49 -9.65 14.82
CA SER A 78 -0.08 -10.70 15.76
C SER A 78 1.27 -11.25 15.35
N LYS A 79 2.07 -11.73 16.31
CA LYS A 79 3.46 -12.17 16.06
C LYS A 79 3.56 -13.18 14.91
N ASN A 80 2.68 -14.19 14.93
CA ASN A 80 2.73 -15.32 13.98
C ASN A 80 1.92 -15.07 12.70
N SER A 81 1.16 -13.97 12.60
CA SER A 81 0.41 -13.67 11.38
C SER A 81 1.31 -13.05 10.31
N PRO A 82 1.21 -13.47 9.04
CA PRO A 82 1.92 -12.83 7.93
C PRO A 82 1.25 -11.52 7.47
N ILE A 83 0.09 -11.18 8.03
CA ILE A 83 -0.72 -10.01 7.65
C ILE A 83 -0.97 -9.08 8.84
N ARG A 84 -1.48 -7.89 8.54
CA ARG A 84 -1.93 -6.88 9.50
C ARG A 84 -3.10 -6.10 8.90
N THR A 85 -3.95 -5.61 9.78
CA THR A 85 -5.02 -4.66 9.42
C THR A 85 -4.51 -3.26 9.69
N ILE A 86 -4.66 -2.38 8.69
CA ILE A 86 -4.17 -1.02 8.72
C ILE A 86 -5.28 -0.03 8.39
N LEU A 87 -5.15 1.17 8.94
CA LEU A 87 -5.92 2.34 8.57
C LEU A 87 -4.96 3.38 7.96
N PRO A 88 -5.17 3.77 6.70
CA PRO A 88 -4.40 4.84 6.07
C PRO A 88 -4.53 6.18 6.76
N LEU A 89 -3.45 6.96 6.73
CA LEU A 89 -3.48 8.37 7.09
C LEU A 89 -3.21 9.24 5.86
N THR A 90 -3.80 10.43 5.87
CA THR A 90 -3.40 11.55 5.03
C THR A 90 -2.13 12.20 5.59
N THR A 91 -1.44 12.98 4.76
CA THR A 91 -0.27 13.77 5.18
C THR A 91 -0.63 15.20 5.61
N LYS A 92 -1.92 15.54 5.55
CA LYS A 92 -2.48 16.83 5.96
C LYS A 92 -3.80 16.59 6.65
N ARG A 93 -4.11 17.38 7.66
CA ARG A 93 -5.42 17.34 8.30
C ARG A 93 -6.51 17.83 7.33
N LEU A 94 -7.62 17.11 7.29
CA LEU A 94 -8.77 17.45 6.47
C LEU A 94 -9.70 18.45 7.16
N GLN A 95 -9.89 18.32 8.49
CA GLN A 95 -10.85 19.14 9.26
C GLN A 95 -12.27 19.10 8.67
N ASP A 96 -12.67 17.96 8.13
CA ASP A 96 -14.03 17.76 7.67
C ASP A 96 -14.91 17.18 8.78
N ASN A 97 -16.23 17.26 8.59
CA ASN A 97 -17.21 16.80 9.56
C ASN A 97 -17.62 15.34 9.32
N PHE A 98 -16.79 14.54 8.65
CA PHE A 98 -17.10 13.14 8.39
C PHE A 98 -16.76 12.29 9.62
N TRP A 99 -17.75 11.53 10.11
CA TRP A 99 -17.60 10.69 11.32
C TRP A 99 -16.55 9.57 11.18
N PHE A 100 -16.15 9.24 9.96
CA PHE A 100 -15.14 8.21 9.63
C PHE A 100 -13.76 8.79 9.37
N HIS A 101 -13.59 10.11 9.47
CA HIS A 101 -12.29 10.79 9.44
C HIS A 101 -11.89 11.19 10.85
N ILE A 102 -10.71 10.74 11.29
CA ILE A 102 -10.23 11.01 12.66
C ILE A 102 -8.95 11.84 12.56
N ASP A 103 -9.06 13.13 12.87
CA ASP A 103 -7.92 14.03 12.95
C ASP A 103 -7.06 13.68 14.17
N LEU A 104 -5.74 13.55 13.96
CA LEU A 104 -4.81 13.33 15.05
C LEU A 104 -4.59 14.62 15.84
N GLU A 105 -4.45 14.55 17.17
CA GLU A 105 -4.24 15.76 17.98
C GLU A 105 -2.88 16.41 17.72
N ASN A 106 -1.81 15.60 17.75
CA ASN A 106 -0.43 16.09 17.76
C ASN A 106 0.27 16.08 16.39
N VAL A 107 -0.40 15.58 15.35
CA VAL A 107 0.17 15.45 14.00
C VAL A 107 -0.83 16.03 13.01
N ASP A 108 -0.33 16.70 11.97
CA ASP A 108 -1.15 17.23 10.88
C ASP A 108 -1.56 16.12 9.91
N ALA A 109 -2.42 15.21 10.38
CA ALA A 109 -2.87 14.05 9.63
C ALA A 109 -4.28 13.61 10.07
N THR A 110 -4.99 12.99 9.15
CA THR A 110 -6.33 12.42 9.35
C THR A 110 -6.30 10.94 9.02
N VAL A 111 -6.83 10.11 9.92
CA VAL A 111 -7.05 8.68 9.68
C VAL A 111 -8.31 8.52 8.82
N LEU A 112 -8.19 7.75 7.74
CA LEU A 112 -9.29 7.43 6.82
C LEU A 112 -9.84 6.04 7.14
N VAL A 113 -10.90 5.95 7.94
CA VAL A 113 -11.45 4.67 8.41
C VAL A 113 -12.07 3.86 7.27
N GLU A 114 -12.66 4.54 6.29
CA GLU A 114 -13.26 3.95 5.09
C GLU A 114 -12.24 3.30 4.15
N GLN A 115 -10.95 3.62 4.32
CA GLN A 115 -9.84 3.09 3.52
C GLN A 115 -9.12 1.92 4.22
N LEU A 116 -9.79 1.25 5.17
CA LEU A 116 -9.27 0.09 5.89
C LEU A 116 -8.77 -1.00 4.94
N LYS A 117 -7.55 -1.50 5.19
CA LYS A 117 -6.93 -2.54 4.36
C LYS A 117 -6.25 -3.62 5.19
N VAL A 118 -6.23 -4.84 4.67
CA VAL A 118 -5.39 -5.93 5.17
C VAL A 118 -4.18 -6.04 4.25
N VAL A 119 -2.99 -5.93 4.81
CA VAL A 119 -1.73 -5.94 4.04
C VAL A 119 -0.76 -6.98 4.59
N SER A 120 0.11 -7.45 3.70
CA SER A 120 1.22 -8.32 4.08
C SER A 120 2.22 -7.56 4.97
N LYS A 121 2.94 -8.31 5.80
CA LYS A 121 4.09 -7.79 6.55
C LYS A 121 5.36 -7.68 5.71
N LEU A 122 5.42 -8.31 4.54
CA LEU A 122 6.60 -8.33 3.67
C LEU A 122 6.96 -6.93 3.17
N GLY A 123 8.10 -6.38 3.60
CA GLY A 123 8.75 -5.19 3.02
C GLY A 123 7.90 -3.93 2.85
N ILE A 124 6.67 -3.91 3.38
CA ILE A 124 5.70 -2.87 3.08
C ILE A 124 5.83 -1.70 4.05
N CYS A 125 6.31 -1.91 5.28
CA CYS A 125 6.40 -0.79 6.22
C CYS A 125 7.78 -0.58 6.81
N PHE A 126 8.04 0.69 7.10
CA PHE A 126 9.30 1.28 7.53
C PHE A 126 9.02 2.22 8.71
N LEU A 127 10.04 2.44 9.54
CA LEU A 127 10.03 3.44 10.60
C LEU A 127 10.34 4.82 10.03
#